data_AF-A0A2K9LLQ5-F1
#
_entry.id   AF-A0A2K9LLQ5-F1
#
_cell.length_a   1.000
_cell.length_b   1.000
_cell.length_c   1.000
_cell.angle_alpha   90.00
_cell.angle_beta   90.00
_cell.angle_gamma   90.00
#
_symmetry.space_group_name_H-M   'P 1'
#
loop_
_entity.id
_entity.type
_entity.pdbx_description
1 polymer ?
#
loop_
_entity_poly.entity_id
_entity_poly.type
_entity_poly.pdbx_seq_one_letter_code
_entity_poly.pdbx_strand_id
1 'polypeptide(L)'
;MRVHVFIATTQGPIAVQRIVAEEPDVQSVICIDGGMEPLSISGRYHDFVRKGSGLIQRDFGEPAYRVDVSGRIDQGNSWQLPVYLAHYLSAEGLLGDGQPQPGDRVVWSTGALKADRSISPVEEVYNKLKASSELFLNLKEQDAPVLVLVPAAESPALDRWLQSDDIMVEAHTDWICASSDQLDDALRQLCDFIYPEHVGEQDQQDHCMEEGNITQPNILQEPYLPPPGMVSESVPAMAADVATAPQPSTRGGMIWGALILLLIGAGVAGWQYQETTLPAPSLVVEMGPTYGECNQKYMIEQVLVAENGNFPDVSLNRLCAIWIETSPEVGSVVGVSLDNGTLFPIQFSIDRWRMSLPSQRFHSRKYALLVSEQVLTDSVLNKLKSQLEDEFNRDNAQNDTIDPAWLEMVAQKNSIDIDVYTHQLVYEKMSSRDF
;
A
#
# COMPACT_ATOMS: atom_id res chain seq x y z
N MET A 1 11.52 19.34 -15.70
CA MET A 1 12.37 18.25 -16.20
C MET A 1 11.63 16.95 -15.99
N ARG A 2 11.53 16.15 -17.05
CA ARG A 2 11.07 14.77 -17.04
C ARG A 2 12.21 13.85 -17.48
N VAL A 3 12.07 12.56 -17.19
CA VAL A 3 12.99 11.50 -17.62
C VAL A 3 12.23 10.51 -18.49
N HIS A 4 12.62 10.40 -19.76
CA HIS A 4 11.96 9.52 -20.73
C HIS A 4 12.73 8.20 -20.82
N VAL A 5 12.02 7.09 -20.63
CA VAL A 5 12.62 5.75 -20.65
C VAL A 5 12.32 5.05 -21.96
N PHE A 6 13.37 4.61 -22.66
CA PHE A 6 13.28 3.82 -23.88
C PHE A 6 13.76 2.39 -23.62
N ILE A 7 12.87 1.45 -23.88
CA ILE A 7 13.12 0.01 -23.91
C ILE A 7 13.80 -0.32 -25.23
N ALA A 8 15.02 -0.84 -25.15
CA ALA A 8 15.79 -1.25 -26.30
C ALA A 8 15.22 -2.51 -26.98
N THR A 9 14.88 -2.42 -28.26
CA THR A 9 14.53 -3.59 -29.09
C THR A 9 15.26 -3.59 -30.42
N THR A 10 15.31 -4.75 -31.07
CA THR A 10 15.96 -4.89 -32.39
C THR A 10 15.12 -4.31 -33.53
N GLN A 11 13.85 -3.95 -33.28
CA GLN A 11 12.97 -3.27 -34.24
C GLN A 11 12.91 -1.75 -34.02
N GLY A 12 13.71 -1.24 -33.08
CA GLY A 12 13.71 0.16 -32.67
C GLY A 12 13.40 0.33 -31.18
N PRO A 13 13.77 1.49 -30.60
CA PRO A 13 13.50 1.77 -29.20
C PRO A 13 12.00 2.01 -28.98
N ILE A 14 11.47 1.52 -27.87
CA ILE A 14 10.07 1.67 -27.48
C ILE A 14 10.00 2.55 -26.23
N ALA A 15 9.29 3.67 -26.30
CA ALA A 15 9.15 4.55 -25.16
C ALA A 15 8.13 3.99 -24.15
N VAL A 16 8.46 4.08 -22.86
CA VAL A 16 7.45 4.01 -21.79
C VAL A 16 6.79 5.36 -21.70
N GLN A 17 5.47 5.39 -21.84
CA GLN A 17 4.68 6.62 -21.92
C GLN A 17 3.98 6.93 -20.61
N ARG A 18 3.53 5.89 -19.91
CA ARG A 18 2.72 6.05 -18.71
C ARG A 18 2.76 4.81 -17.85
N ILE A 19 2.77 5.00 -16.55
CA ILE A 19 2.55 3.96 -15.56
C ILE A 19 1.46 4.45 -14.62
N VAL A 20 0.45 3.62 -14.38
CA VAL A 20 -0.64 3.91 -13.44
C VAL A 20 -0.85 2.69 -12.56
N ALA A 21 -0.92 2.92 -11.26
CA ALA A 21 -1.36 1.89 -10.32
C ALA A 21 -2.83 1.58 -10.56
N GLU A 22 -3.15 0.29 -10.57
CA GLU A 22 -4.51 -0.20 -10.78
C GLU A 22 -5.01 -0.91 -9.51
N GLU A 23 -6.30 -1.23 -9.48
CA GLU A 23 -6.91 -1.91 -8.33
C GLU A 23 -6.26 -3.28 -8.04
N PRO A 24 -6.16 -3.71 -6.77
CA PRO A 24 -5.45 -4.94 -6.40
C PRO A 24 -5.96 -6.24 -7.01
N ASP A 25 -7.21 -6.28 -7.43
CA ASP A 25 -7.87 -7.44 -8.01
C ASP A 25 -7.74 -7.52 -9.54
N VAL A 26 -7.11 -6.53 -10.19
CA VAL A 26 -6.84 -6.57 -11.63
C VAL A 26 -5.43 -7.06 -11.94
N GLN A 27 -5.27 -7.66 -13.12
CA GLN A 27 -3.96 -8.06 -13.59
C GLN A 27 -3.18 -6.86 -14.11
N SER A 28 -1.89 -6.83 -13.80
CA SER A 28 -0.98 -5.84 -14.37
C SER A 28 -0.83 -6.08 -15.87
N VAL A 29 -0.94 -5.01 -16.67
CA VAL A 29 -0.93 -5.10 -18.13
C VAL A 29 0.00 -4.07 -18.75
N ILE A 30 0.55 -4.41 -19.91
CA ILE A 30 1.24 -3.47 -20.78
C ILE A 30 0.44 -3.30 -22.06
N CYS A 31 0.04 -2.07 -22.38
CA CYS A 31 -0.74 -1.71 -23.57
C CYS A 31 0.05 -0.80 -24.50
N ILE A 32 -0.35 -0.72 -25.77
CA ILE A 32 0.24 0.22 -26.72
C ILE A 32 -0.61 1.49 -26.75
N ASP A 33 0.01 2.67 -26.63
CA ASP A 33 -0.61 3.99 -26.85
C ASP A 33 -1.97 4.18 -26.15
N GLY A 34 -2.12 3.71 -24.91
CA GLY A 34 -3.39 3.82 -24.17
C GLY A 34 -4.50 2.89 -24.68
N GLY A 35 -4.19 1.96 -25.59
CA GLY A 35 -5.13 0.99 -26.15
C GLY A 35 -5.74 0.05 -25.10
N MET A 36 -6.80 -0.65 -25.50
CA MET A 36 -7.53 -1.58 -24.62
C MET A 36 -6.97 -3.00 -24.63
N GLU A 37 -6.16 -3.35 -25.64
CA GLU A 37 -5.62 -4.71 -25.80
C GLU A 37 -4.24 -4.84 -25.14
N PRO A 38 -4.08 -5.77 -24.17
CA PRO A 38 -2.79 -6.02 -23.55
C PRO A 38 -1.82 -6.71 -24.52
N LEU A 39 -0.54 -6.37 -24.43
CA LEU A 39 0.56 -7.05 -25.13
C LEU A 39 0.73 -8.49 -24.62
N SER A 40 1.32 -9.35 -25.46
CA SER A 40 1.60 -10.76 -25.16
C SER A 40 2.46 -10.96 -23.91
N ILE A 41 3.30 -9.98 -23.57
CA ILE A 41 4.16 -10.02 -22.38
C ILE A 41 3.43 -9.68 -21.07
N SER A 42 2.17 -9.24 -21.12
CA SER A 42 1.44 -8.75 -19.93
C SER A 42 1.38 -9.76 -18.79
N GLY A 43 1.23 -11.06 -19.07
CA GLY A 43 1.29 -12.09 -18.02
C GLY A 43 2.65 -12.15 -17.31
N ARG A 44 3.75 -12.01 -18.06
CA ARG A 44 5.11 -11.96 -17.50
C ARG A 44 5.36 -10.66 -16.75
N TYR A 45 4.76 -9.57 -17.20
CA TYR A 45 4.78 -8.31 -16.47
C TYR A 45 4.01 -8.39 -15.16
N HIS A 46 2.83 -9.01 -15.16
CA HIS A 46 2.08 -9.29 -13.93
C HIS A 46 2.90 -10.11 -12.93
N ASP A 47 3.58 -11.18 -13.36
CA ASP A 47 4.47 -11.96 -12.49
C ASP A 47 5.66 -11.16 -11.98
N PHE A 48 6.16 -10.22 -12.78
CA PHE A 48 7.22 -9.28 -12.42
C PHE A 48 6.74 -8.20 -11.44
N VAL A 49 5.44 -7.93 -11.39
CA VAL A 49 4.84 -7.03 -10.40
C VAL A 49 4.57 -7.72 -9.07
N ARG A 50 3.91 -8.88 -9.11
CA ARG A 50 3.32 -9.55 -7.94
C ARG A 50 4.32 -9.86 -6.82
N LYS A 51 3.92 -9.58 -5.57
CA LYS A 51 4.66 -9.90 -4.35
C LYS A 51 4.83 -11.42 -4.20
N GLY A 52 6.09 -11.87 -4.18
CA GLY A 52 6.49 -13.27 -4.06
C GLY A 52 7.25 -13.82 -5.27
N SER A 53 7.07 -13.23 -6.46
CA SER A 53 7.80 -13.60 -7.69
C SER A 53 8.52 -12.42 -8.34
N GLY A 54 7.95 -11.22 -8.19
CA GLY A 54 8.39 -9.99 -8.85
C GLY A 54 9.07 -8.99 -7.92
N LEU A 55 9.53 -7.89 -8.50
CA LEU A 55 10.22 -6.81 -7.79
C LEU A 55 9.32 -5.58 -7.58
N ILE A 56 8.37 -5.31 -8.48
CA ILE A 56 7.67 -4.00 -8.48
C ILE A 56 6.79 -3.81 -7.24
N GLN A 57 5.90 -4.75 -6.90
CA GLN A 57 5.07 -4.59 -5.69
C GLN A 57 5.92 -4.57 -4.41
N ARG A 58 7.05 -5.29 -4.40
CA ARG A 58 7.97 -5.30 -3.26
C ARG A 58 8.58 -3.91 -3.04
N ASP A 59 8.99 -3.26 -4.12
CA ASP A 59 9.79 -2.03 -4.07
C ASP A 59 8.94 -0.75 -4.17
N PHE A 60 7.75 -0.81 -4.79
CA PHE A 60 6.85 0.33 -5.03
C PHE A 60 5.46 0.16 -4.41
N GLY A 61 5.19 -0.95 -3.71
CA GLY A 61 4.00 -1.15 -2.88
C GLY A 61 2.74 -1.62 -3.60
N GLU A 62 2.43 -1.09 -4.80
CA GLU A 62 1.16 -1.41 -5.47
C GLU A 62 1.16 -2.81 -6.12
N PRO A 63 0.05 -3.57 -5.99
CA PRO A 63 -0.07 -4.95 -6.48
C PRO A 63 -0.33 -5.08 -7.98
N ALA A 64 -0.84 -4.03 -8.62
CA ALA A 64 -1.27 -4.04 -9.99
C ALA A 64 -0.95 -2.71 -10.67
N TYR A 65 -0.60 -2.79 -11.95
CA TYR A 65 -0.21 -1.63 -12.73
C TYR A 65 -0.62 -1.78 -14.18
N ARG A 66 -0.99 -0.66 -14.78
CA ARG A 66 -1.07 -0.48 -16.22
C ARG A 66 0.13 0.32 -16.71
N VAL A 67 0.81 -0.19 -17.71
CA VAL A 67 1.88 0.51 -18.44
C VAL A 67 1.45 0.73 -19.86
N ASP A 68 1.57 1.96 -20.36
CA ASP A 68 1.43 2.23 -21.80
C ASP A 68 2.81 2.46 -22.42
N VAL A 69 3.03 1.85 -23.57
CA VAL A 69 4.28 1.94 -24.34
C VAL A 69 4.00 2.32 -25.80
N SER A 70 5.00 2.87 -26.48
CA SER A 70 4.85 3.36 -27.87
C SER A 70 4.89 2.29 -28.96
N GLY A 71 5.02 1.02 -28.59
CA GLY A 71 5.27 -0.05 -29.57
C GLY A 71 5.16 -1.45 -28.98
N ARG A 72 5.16 -2.45 -29.87
CA ARG A 72 5.00 -3.85 -29.51
C ARG A 72 6.25 -4.45 -28.88
N ILE A 73 6.08 -5.14 -27.76
CA ILE A 73 7.09 -6.01 -27.16
C ILE A 73 6.49 -7.41 -27.13
N ASP A 74 6.95 -8.27 -28.04
CA ASP A 74 6.31 -9.59 -28.22
C ASP A 74 6.96 -10.70 -27.37
N GLN A 75 8.27 -10.63 -27.15
CA GLN A 75 9.04 -11.69 -26.48
C GLN A 75 10.31 -11.19 -25.77
N GLY A 76 10.92 -12.08 -25.00
CA GLY A 76 12.17 -11.84 -24.29
C GLY A 76 12.00 -11.22 -22.90
N ASN A 77 13.13 -10.94 -22.25
CA ASN A 77 13.21 -10.35 -20.92
C ASN A 77 13.94 -9.00 -20.90
N SER A 78 14.41 -8.51 -22.04
CA SER A 78 15.21 -7.28 -22.09
C SER A 78 14.47 -6.00 -21.69
N TRP A 79 13.15 -6.08 -21.54
CA TRP A 79 12.30 -5.00 -21.07
C TRP A 79 12.28 -4.86 -19.55
N GLN A 80 12.71 -5.85 -18.77
CA GLN A 80 12.52 -5.86 -17.32
C GLN A 80 13.29 -4.73 -16.62
N LEU A 81 14.56 -4.53 -16.96
CA LEU A 81 15.37 -3.43 -16.42
C LEU A 81 14.78 -2.05 -16.76
N PRO A 82 14.57 -1.67 -18.04
CA PRO A 82 13.99 -0.36 -18.35
C PRO A 82 12.60 -0.16 -17.75
N VAL A 83 11.75 -1.19 -17.68
CA VAL A 83 10.42 -1.07 -17.03
C VAL A 83 10.56 -0.86 -15.51
N TYR A 84 11.52 -1.50 -14.85
CA TYR A 84 11.80 -1.21 -13.44
C TYR A 84 12.25 0.24 -13.23
N LEU A 85 13.18 0.74 -14.05
CA LEU A 85 13.64 2.13 -13.98
C LEU A 85 12.50 3.12 -14.24
N ALA A 86 11.58 2.79 -15.16
CA ALA A 86 10.40 3.60 -15.40
C ALA A 86 9.44 3.61 -14.20
N HIS A 87 9.28 2.49 -13.47
CA HIS A 87 8.54 2.47 -12.21
C HIS A 87 9.16 3.34 -11.14
N TYR A 88 10.49 3.26 -10.97
CA TYR A 88 11.22 4.14 -10.07
C TYR A 88 10.97 5.61 -10.41
N LEU A 89 11.13 6.00 -11.68
CA LEU A 89 10.86 7.37 -12.12
C LEU A 89 9.39 7.77 -12.00
N SER A 90 8.45 6.84 -12.16
CA SER A 90 7.03 7.11 -11.96
C SER A 90 6.71 7.38 -10.50
N ALA A 91 7.30 6.60 -9.59
CA ALA A 91 7.15 6.76 -8.16
C ALA A 91 7.72 8.11 -7.70
N GLU A 92 8.87 8.53 -8.24
CA GLU A 92 9.48 9.85 -8.00
C GLU A 92 8.74 11.00 -8.73
N GLY A 93 7.70 10.72 -9.50
CA GLY A 93 6.97 11.73 -10.26
C GLY A 93 7.80 12.38 -11.38
N LEU A 94 8.87 11.74 -11.84
CA LEU A 94 9.81 12.21 -12.85
C LEU A 94 9.60 11.59 -14.24
N LEU A 95 8.88 10.46 -14.35
CA LEU A 95 8.64 9.77 -15.62
C LEU A 95 8.01 10.71 -16.67
N GLY A 96 8.61 10.73 -17.86
CA GLY A 96 8.09 11.42 -19.05
C GLY A 96 7.20 10.53 -19.91
N ASP A 97 6.57 11.12 -20.92
CA ASP A 97 5.58 10.49 -21.79
C ASP A 97 6.16 9.83 -23.06
N GLY A 98 7.49 9.66 -23.10
CA GLY A 98 8.18 9.16 -24.29
C GLY A 98 8.39 10.18 -25.42
N GLN A 99 8.07 11.46 -25.23
CA GLN A 99 8.34 12.54 -26.17
C GLN A 99 9.29 13.60 -25.55
N PRO A 100 10.62 13.36 -25.54
CA PRO A 100 11.59 14.26 -24.91
C PRO A 100 11.47 15.70 -25.42
N GLN A 101 11.47 16.65 -24.51
CA GLN A 101 11.53 18.08 -24.80
C GLN A 101 12.89 18.67 -24.38
N PRO A 102 13.28 19.86 -24.88
CA PRO A 102 14.50 20.53 -24.42
C PRO A 102 14.51 20.70 -22.89
N GLY A 103 15.58 20.23 -22.24
CA GLY A 103 15.74 20.23 -20.79
C GLY A 103 15.22 18.97 -20.07
N ASP A 104 14.66 18.01 -20.80
CA ASP A 104 14.39 16.66 -20.30
C ASP A 104 15.63 15.77 -20.45
N ARG A 105 15.63 14.66 -19.72
CA ARG A 105 16.68 13.64 -19.77
C ARG A 105 16.14 12.35 -20.36
N VAL A 106 17.02 11.56 -20.97
CA VAL A 106 16.62 10.30 -21.60
C VAL A 106 17.42 9.13 -21.05
N VAL A 107 16.72 8.04 -20.75
CA VAL A 107 17.31 6.75 -20.37
C VAL A 107 17.01 5.76 -21.50
N TRP A 108 18.06 5.25 -22.14
CA TRP A 108 17.99 4.11 -23.03
C TRP A 108 18.52 2.89 -22.28
N SER A 109 17.73 1.82 -22.18
CA SER A 109 18.19 0.65 -21.43
C SER A 109 17.68 -0.69 -21.97
N THR A 110 18.45 -1.73 -21.69
CA THR A 110 18.16 -3.14 -21.97
C THR A 110 18.62 -3.98 -20.79
N GLY A 111 17.88 -5.01 -20.41
CA GLY A 111 18.34 -5.94 -19.37
C GLY A 111 17.22 -6.81 -18.82
N ALA A 112 17.60 -8.02 -18.37
CA ALA A 112 16.72 -8.94 -17.69
C ALA A 112 17.01 -8.91 -16.18
N LEU A 113 15.98 -8.90 -15.35
CA LEU A 113 16.13 -8.85 -13.90
C LEU A 113 15.77 -10.19 -13.26
N LYS A 114 16.52 -10.55 -12.23
CA LYS A 114 16.22 -11.66 -11.33
C LYS A 114 15.64 -11.18 -10.01
N ALA A 115 15.04 -12.10 -9.26
CA ALA A 115 14.45 -11.83 -7.94
C ALA A 115 15.48 -11.26 -6.93
N ASP A 116 16.75 -11.65 -7.08
CA ASP A 116 17.89 -11.21 -6.27
C ASP A 116 18.47 -9.85 -6.70
N ARG A 117 17.77 -9.12 -7.59
CA ARG A 117 18.18 -7.81 -8.13
C ARG A 117 19.42 -7.86 -9.05
N SER A 118 19.89 -9.04 -9.44
CA SER A 118 20.95 -9.15 -10.46
C SER A 118 20.42 -8.92 -11.89
N ILE A 119 21.26 -8.30 -12.71
CA ILE A 119 21.00 -8.01 -14.12
C ILE A 119 21.65 -9.09 -14.97
N SER A 120 20.81 -9.84 -15.70
CA SER A 120 21.25 -10.90 -16.61
C SER A 120 21.53 -10.36 -18.02
N PRO A 121 22.47 -10.98 -18.76
CA PRO A 121 22.74 -10.63 -20.14
C PRO A 121 21.51 -10.84 -21.02
N VAL A 122 21.46 -10.08 -22.10
CA VAL A 122 20.38 -10.14 -23.08
C VAL A 122 20.97 -10.04 -24.48
N GLU A 123 20.35 -10.71 -25.42
CA GLU A 123 20.90 -10.83 -26.77
C GLU A 123 20.79 -9.52 -27.56
N GLU A 124 21.62 -9.43 -28.60
CA GLU A 124 21.52 -8.43 -29.67
C GLU A 124 21.69 -6.96 -29.23
N VAL A 125 22.43 -6.68 -28.14
CA VAL A 125 22.62 -5.31 -27.62
C VAL A 125 23.18 -4.35 -28.68
N TYR A 126 24.21 -4.77 -29.43
CA TYR A 126 24.75 -3.95 -30.53
C TYR A 126 23.68 -3.61 -31.58
N ASN A 127 22.85 -4.59 -31.96
CA ASN A 127 21.80 -4.39 -32.96
C ASN A 127 20.65 -3.52 -32.42
N LYS A 128 20.34 -3.59 -31.12
CA LYS A 128 19.40 -2.66 -30.47
C LYS A 128 19.91 -1.22 -30.47
N LEU A 129 21.20 -1.02 -30.17
CA LEU A 129 21.85 0.30 -30.22
C LEU A 129 21.79 0.86 -31.65
N LYS A 130 22.12 0.05 -32.64
CA LYS A 130 22.02 0.42 -34.06
C LYS A 130 20.58 0.72 -34.50
N ALA A 131 19.61 -0.07 -34.06
CA ALA A 131 18.19 0.17 -34.34
C ALA A 131 17.68 1.48 -33.68
N SER A 132 18.43 2.04 -32.73
CA SER A 132 18.11 3.27 -32.02
C SER A 132 18.84 4.50 -32.57
N SER A 133 19.56 4.39 -33.69
CA SER A 133 20.33 5.51 -34.27
C SER A 133 19.47 6.74 -34.55
N GLU A 134 18.25 6.59 -35.06
CA GLU A 134 17.35 7.73 -35.32
C GLU A 134 16.97 8.46 -34.03
N LEU A 135 16.67 7.71 -32.96
CA LEU A 135 16.41 8.29 -31.64
C LEU A 135 17.64 9.09 -31.17
N PHE A 136 18.83 8.49 -31.20
CA PHE A 136 20.06 9.16 -30.74
C PHE A 136 20.39 10.42 -31.56
N LEU A 137 20.15 10.41 -32.88
CA LEU A 137 20.31 11.59 -33.72
C LEU A 137 19.34 12.71 -33.32
N ASN A 138 18.06 12.39 -33.11
CA ASN A 138 17.06 13.36 -32.69
C ASN A 138 17.38 13.96 -31.30
N LEU A 139 17.83 13.12 -30.35
CA LEU A 139 18.23 13.58 -29.02
C LEU A 139 19.46 14.48 -29.06
N LYS A 140 20.40 14.20 -29.96
CA LYS A 140 21.56 15.06 -30.22
C LYS A 140 21.13 16.41 -30.76
N GLU A 141 20.22 16.44 -31.73
CA GLU A 141 19.69 17.70 -32.28
C GLU A 141 18.96 18.56 -31.24
N GLN A 142 18.36 17.91 -30.23
CA GLN A 142 17.64 18.55 -29.14
C GLN A 142 18.51 18.91 -27.93
N ASP A 143 19.81 18.59 -27.97
CA ASP A 143 20.73 18.77 -26.84
C ASP A 143 20.23 18.09 -25.55
N ALA A 144 19.63 16.90 -25.70
CA ALA A 144 19.10 16.14 -24.59
C ALA A 144 20.19 15.24 -23.97
N PRO A 145 20.42 15.30 -22.64
CA PRO A 145 21.29 14.36 -21.95
C PRO A 145 20.75 12.93 -22.05
N VAL A 146 21.65 11.96 -22.23
CA VAL A 146 21.28 10.55 -22.41
C VAL A 146 22.09 9.65 -21.49
N LEU A 147 21.41 8.77 -20.76
CA LEU A 147 21.99 7.62 -20.09
C LEU A 147 21.71 6.36 -20.90
N VAL A 148 22.77 5.73 -21.40
CA VAL A 148 22.74 4.40 -22.05
C VAL A 148 23.16 3.37 -21.03
N LEU A 149 22.25 2.49 -20.62
CA LEU A 149 22.50 1.48 -19.59
C LEU A 149 22.29 0.05 -20.10
N VAL A 150 23.34 -0.76 -20.07
CA VAL A 150 23.35 -2.16 -20.53
C VAL A 150 23.76 -3.13 -19.41
N PRO A 151 23.49 -4.44 -19.53
CA PRO A 151 24.06 -5.42 -18.61
C PRO A 151 25.59 -5.40 -18.69
N ALA A 152 26.29 -5.54 -17.57
CA ALA A 152 27.77 -5.53 -17.53
C ALA A 152 28.41 -6.57 -18.47
N ALA A 153 27.79 -7.74 -18.62
CA ALA A 153 28.23 -8.79 -19.54
C ALA A 153 28.16 -8.36 -21.03
N GLU A 154 27.38 -7.34 -21.35
CA GLU A 154 27.20 -6.79 -22.69
C GLU A 154 27.99 -5.47 -22.90
N SER A 155 28.88 -5.11 -21.97
CA SER A 155 29.80 -3.98 -22.16
C SER A 155 30.63 -4.04 -23.44
N PRO A 156 31.09 -5.22 -23.95
CA PRO A 156 31.81 -5.25 -25.21
C PRO A 156 30.94 -4.84 -26.42
N ALA A 157 29.63 -5.06 -26.36
CA ALA A 157 28.71 -4.62 -27.41
C ALA A 157 28.53 -3.09 -27.38
N LEU A 158 28.50 -2.50 -26.18
CA LEU A 158 28.47 -1.06 -25.97
C LEU A 158 29.78 -0.40 -26.45
N ASP A 159 30.94 -0.94 -26.06
CA ASP A 159 32.25 -0.46 -26.50
C ASP A 159 32.39 -0.51 -28.02
N ARG A 160 31.95 -1.61 -28.63
CA ARG A 160 31.94 -1.77 -30.09
C ARG A 160 31.07 -0.71 -30.77
N TRP A 161 29.89 -0.41 -30.20
CA TRP A 161 29.01 0.63 -30.73
C TRP A 161 29.66 2.01 -30.60
N LEU A 162 30.23 2.34 -29.44
CA LEU A 162 30.95 3.61 -29.21
C LEU A 162 32.14 3.83 -30.16
N GLN A 163 32.78 2.75 -30.62
CA GLN A 163 33.88 2.79 -31.59
C GLN A 163 33.41 2.78 -33.06
N SER A 164 32.11 2.62 -33.30
CA SER A 164 31.58 2.53 -34.66
C SER A 164 31.32 3.92 -35.27
N ASP A 165 31.60 4.04 -36.57
CA ASP A 165 31.28 5.24 -37.36
C ASP A 165 29.76 5.48 -37.48
N ASP A 166 28.94 4.50 -37.08
CA ASP A 166 27.47 4.61 -37.02
C ASP A 166 27.04 5.69 -36.00
N ILE A 167 27.93 6.08 -35.09
CA ILE A 167 27.69 7.21 -34.20
C ILE A 167 28.59 8.38 -34.56
N MET A 168 27.95 9.49 -34.93
CA MET A 168 28.56 10.81 -34.80
C MET A 168 28.59 11.21 -33.31
N VAL A 169 29.04 10.32 -32.40
CA VAL A 169 29.32 10.59 -30.96
C VAL A 169 30.68 11.29 -30.80
N GLU A 170 31.05 12.10 -31.79
CA GLU A 170 32.03 13.14 -31.55
C GLU A 170 31.39 14.17 -30.60
N ALA A 171 31.61 13.91 -29.31
CA ALA A 171 31.53 14.79 -28.17
C ALA A 171 30.19 15.50 -27.92
N HIS A 172 29.21 14.78 -27.35
CA HIS A 172 28.37 15.41 -26.34
C HIS A 172 28.92 15.01 -24.96
N THR A 173 29.27 15.99 -24.14
CA THR A 173 29.83 15.79 -22.79
C THR A 173 28.82 15.19 -21.81
N ASP A 174 27.55 15.17 -22.18
CA ASP A 174 26.43 14.92 -21.26
C ASP A 174 25.75 13.56 -21.53
N TRP A 175 26.35 12.75 -22.40
CA TRP A 175 25.94 11.36 -22.62
C TRP A 175 26.76 10.43 -21.72
N ILE A 176 26.06 9.67 -20.90
CA ILE A 176 26.64 8.68 -19.99
C ILE A 176 26.36 7.29 -20.56
N CYS A 177 27.41 6.56 -20.91
CA CYS A 177 27.31 5.17 -21.32
C CYS A 177 27.84 4.29 -20.18
N ALA A 178 26.97 3.47 -19.61
CA ALA A 178 27.28 2.69 -18.43
C ALA A 178 26.77 1.24 -18.57
N SER A 179 27.37 0.36 -17.75
CA SER A 179 27.00 -1.04 -17.71
C SER A 179 26.93 -1.51 -16.27
N SER A 180 25.96 -2.35 -15.94
CA SER A 180 25.74 -2.82 -14.57
C SER A 180 25.31 -4.28 -14.51
N ASP A 181 25.75 -5.01 -13.48
CA ASP A 181 25.33 -6.38 -13.18
C ASP A 181 24.34 -6.47 -12.00
N GLN A 182 24.08 -5.35 -11.32
CA GLN A 182 23.16 -5.26 -10.17
C GLN A 182 22.23 -4.07 -10.31
N LEU A 183 20.97 -4.25 -9.94
CA LEU A 183 19.95 -3.20 -10.03
C LEU A 183 20.29 -1.96 -9.20
N ASP A 184 20.93 -2.14 -8.04
CA ASP A 184 21.24 -1.02 -7.14
C ASP A 184 22.34 -0.11 -7.72
N ASP A 185 23.27 -0.68 -8.47
CA ASP A 185 24.29 0.09 -9.20
C ASP A 185 23.67 0.81 -10.41
N ALA A 186 22.76 0.15 -11.15
CA ALA A 186 21.96 0.78 -12.19
C ALA A 186 21.11 1.97 -11.67
N LEU A 187 20.49 1.83 -10.49
CA LEU A 187 19.75 2.92 -9.84
C LEU A 187 20.67 4.07 -9.42
N ARG A 188 21.85 3.77 -8.85
CA ARG A 188 22.84 4.81 -8.52
C ARG A 188 23.26 5.59 -9.76
N GLN A 189 23.56 4.91 -10.87
CA GLN A 189 23.91 5.55 -12.14
C GLN A 189 22.76 6.42 -12.67
N LEU A 190 21.51 5.98 -12.52
CA LEU A 190 20.34 6.79 -12.85
C LEU A 190 20.25 8.04 -11.97
N CYS A 191 20.42 7.91 -10.65
CA CYS A 191 20.38 9.05 -9.73
C CYS A 191 21.47 10.08 -10.02
N ASP A 192 22.71 9.63 -10.21
CA ASP A 192 23.85 10.50 -10.54
C ASP A 192 23.61 11.23 -11.87
N PHE A 193 22.99 10.54 -12.83
CA PHE A 193 22.60 11.13 -14.10
C PHE A 193 21.48 12.18 -13.96
N ILE A 194 20.52 11.99 -13.05
CA ILE A 194 19.45 12.97 -12.80
C ILE A 194 19.99 14.19 -12.04
N TYR A 195 20.89 13.98 -11.07
CA TYR A 195 21.37 14.99 -10.12
C TYR A 195 22.90 15.20 -10.14
N PRO A 196 23.49 15.73 -11.24
CA PRO A 196 24.94 15.79 -11.43
C PRO A 196 25.70 16.75 -10.48
N GLU A 197 25.02 17.67 -9.77
CA GLU A 197 25.66 18.72 -8.96
C GLU A 197 26.09 18.27 -7.54
N HIS A 198 25.79 17.05 -7.10
CA HIS A 198 26.11 16.56 -5.74
C HIS A 198 27.51 15.94 -5.59
N VAL A 199 28.42 16.15 -6.54
CA VAL A 199 29.80 15.61 -6.49
C VAL A 199 30.74 16.62 -5.81
N GLY A 200 30.57 16.81 -4.50
CA GLY A 200 31.44 17.67 -3.68
C GLY A 200 31.50 17.19 -2.22
N GLU A 201 32.65 16.64 -1.83
CA GLU A 201 33.16 16.32 -0.48
C GLU A 201 32.16 16.15 0.70
N GLN A 202 32.11 14.90 1.21
CA GLN A 202 31.69 14.44 2.55
C GLN A 202 30.23 14.00 2.84
N ASP A 203 29.30 14.02 1.88
CA ASP A 203 27.95 13.43 2.06
C ASP A 203 27.77 12.12 1.28
N GLN A 204 28.73 11.21 1.46
CA GLN A 204 28.84 9.95 0.71
C GLN A 204 28.18 8.78 1.44
N GLN A 205 26.87 8.87 1.74
CA GLN A 205 26.09 7.68 2.10
C GLN A 205 24.56 7.80 1.93
N ASP A 206 23.96 9.00 1.94
CA ASP A 206 22.52 9.11 2.21
C ASP A 206 21.63 9.48 1.01
N HIS A 207 22.16 9.78 -0.18
CA HIS A 207 21.31 10.31 -1.27
C HIS A 207 20.93 9.33 -2.39
N CYS A 208 21.68 8.24 -2.56
CA CYS A 208 21.43 7.26 -3.65
C CYS A 208 21.28 5.81 -3.15
N MET A 209 21.23 5.58 -1.82
CA MET A 209 21.15 4.23 -1.22
C MET A 209 20.24 4.15 0.02
N GLU A 210 19.43 5.17 0.34
CA GLU A 210 18.31 4.96 1.26
C GLU A 210 17.21 4.22 0.51
N GLU A 211 16.82 3.04 1.00
CA GLU A 211 15.70 2.28 0.47
C GLU A 211 14.42 3.15 0.47
N GLY A 212 14.09 3.71 -0.70
CA GLY A 212 12.76 4.22 -1.05
C GLY A 212 12.29 5.46 -0.30
N ASN A 213 13.07 6.55 -0.32
CA ASN A 213 12.61 7.87 0.11
C ASN A 213 11.94 8.60 -1.08
N ILE A 214 10.70 8.19 -1.43
CA ILE A 214 9.88 8.90 -2.41
C ILE A 214 9.33 10.16 -1.72
N THR A 215 9.86 11.30 -2.12
CA THR A 215 9.33 12.60 -1.70
C THR A 215 7.90 12.80 -2.19
N GLN A 216 7.05 13.32 -1.31
CA GLN A 216 5.68 13.70 -1.61
C GLN A 216 5.59 14.59 -2.86
N PRO A 217 4.60 14.39 -3.75
CA PRO A 217 4.36 15.33 -4.84
C PRO A 217 3.94 16.68 -4.27
N ASN A 218 4.65 17.70 -4.72
CA ASN A 218 4.35 19.11 -4.52
C ASN A 218 2.99 19.44 -5.19
N ILE A 219 1.88 19.33 -4.45
CA ILE A 219 0.57 19.80 -4.91
C ILE A 219 0.47 21.30 -4.64
N LEU A 220 1.11 22.08 -5.52
CA LEU A 220 0.57 23.38 -5.92
C LEU A 220 -0.08 23.19 -7.30
N GLN A 221 -1.23 22.51 -7.32
CA GLN A 221 -2.24 22.75 -8.34
C GLN A 221 -3.36 23.55 -7.69
N GLU A 222 -3.71 24.65 -8.35
CA GLU A 222 -4.78 25.56 -7.96
C GLU A 222 -6.07 24.77 -7.65
N PRO A 223 -6.84 25.17 -6.62
CA PRO A 223 -8.07 24.49 -6.27
C PRO A 223 -9.06 24.56 -7.44
N TYR A 224 -9.51 23.39 -7.90
CA TYR A 224 -10.70 23.26 -8.73
C TYR A 224 -11.88 23.94 -8.01
N LEU A 225 -12.32 25.09 -8.53
CA LEU A 225 -13.54 25.75 -8.11
C LEU A 225 -14.73 24.98 -8.70
N PRO A 226 -15.67 24.47 -7.87
CA PRO A 226 -16.91 23.93 -8.40
C PRO A 226 -17.69 25.06 -9.12
N PRO A 227 -18.46 24.74 -10.17
CA PRO A 227 -19.26 25.73 -10.88
C PRO A 227 -20.24 26.43 -9.91
N PRO A 228 -20.44 27.76 -10.07
CA PRO A 228 -21.27 28.54 -9.16
C PRO A 228 -22.74 28.08 -9.25
N GLY A 229 -23.26 27.51 -8.16
CA GLY A 229 -24.68 27.11 -8.10
C GLY A 229 -25.08 26.09 -7.03
N MET A 230 -24.17 25.44 -6.32
CA MET A 230 -24.53 24.53 -5.23
C MET A 230 -24.11 25.09 -3.87
N VAL A 231 -24.92 26.03 -3.37
CA VAL A 231 -24.96 26.39 -1.95
C VAL A 231 -26.23 25.73 -1.40
N SER A 232 -26.08 24.70 -0.56
CA SER A 232 -27.18 24.27 0.30
C SER A 232 -27.09 25.05 1.59
N GLU A 233 -28.17 25.76 1.87
CA GLU A 233 -28.37 26.64 3.01
C GLU A 233 -28.14 25.93 4.35
N SER A 234 -27.39 26.61 5.21
CA SER A 234 -27.30 26.32 6.64
C SER A 234 -28.60 26.76 7.33
N VAL A 235 -29.14 25.90 8.19
CA VAL A 235 -30.22 26.23 9.14
C VAL A 235 -29.80 25.75 10.53
N PRO A 236 -30.04 26.54 11.60
CA PRO A 236 -29.18 26.57 12.78
C PRO A 236 -29.58 25.59 13.89
N ALA A 237 -28.60 25.32 14.75
CA ALA A 237 -28.76 24.63 16.03
C ALA A 237 -29.71 25.38 16.98
N MET A 238 -30.62 24.65 17.63
CA MET A 238 -31.27 25.10 18.86
C MET A 238 -31.31 23.98 19.91
N ALA A 239 -30.63 24.32 21.01
CA ALA A 239 -30.79 23.98 22.42
C ALA A 239 -31.61 22.74 22.86
N ALA A 240 -30.96 22.02 23.77
CA ALA A 240 -31.50 21.01 24.66
C ALA A 240 -32.69 21.49 25.49
N ASP A 241 -33.60 20.56 25.82
CA ASP A 241 -34.29 20.59 27.10
C ASP A 241 -34.56 19.19 27.65
N VAL A 242 -34.36 19.10 28.96
CA VAL A 242 -34.44 17.95 29.86
C VAL A 242 -35.90 17.65 30.18
N ALA A 243 -36.32 16.38 30.13
CA ALA A 243 -37.51 15.92 30.86
C ALA A 243 -37.51 14.40 31.14
N THR A 244 -37.12 14.07 32.37
CA THR A 244 -37.72 13.09 33.30
C THR A 244 -38.69 12.01 32.78
N ALA A 245 -38.35 10.75 33.07
CA ALA A 245 -39.24 9.59 33.10
C ALA A 245 -40.28 9.64 34.25
N PRO A 246 -41.48 9.05 34.08
CA PRO A 246 -42.35 8.67 35.19
C PRO A 246 -42.39 7.16 35.43
N GLN A 247 -42.39 6.80 36.71
CA GLN A 247 -42.63 5.46 37.25
C GLN A 247 -44.05 4.94 36.96
N PRO A 248 -44.28 3.61 36.94
CA PRO A 248 -45.62 3.06 37.10
C PRO A 248 -45.90 2.66 38.56
N SER A 249 -46.97 3.22 39.13
CA SER A 249 -47.55 2.85 40.42
C SER A 249 -48.71 1.86 40.26
N THR A 250 -48.54 0.68 40.87
CA THR A 250 -49.46 -0.06 41.74
C THR A 250 -50.98 -0.04 41.51
N ARG A 251 -51.51 -1.24 41.23
CA ARG A 251 -52.80 -1.82 41.71
C ARG A 251 -52.54 -3.34 41.76
N GLY A 252 -52.67 -4.08 42.86
CA GLY A 252 -53.63 -4.01 43.95
C GLY A 252 -54.49 -5.28 43.87
N GLY A 253 -54.19 -6.31 44.69
CA GLY A 253 -54.98 -7.54 44.73
C GLY A 253 -54.37 -8.64 45.60
N MET A 254 -54.72 -8.63 46.89
CA MET A 254 -54.43 -9.66 47.90
C MET A 254 -55.01 -11.04 47.52
N ILE A 255 -54.39 -12.14 48.00
CA ILE A 255 -54.92 -13.01 49.08
C ILE A 255 -54.00 -14.24 49.29
N TRP A 256 -53.52 -14.35 50.54
CA TRP A 256 -53.21 -15.52 51.39
C TRP A 256 -52.45 -16.76 50.85
N GLY A 257 -51.40 -17.13 51.60
CA GLY A 257 -51.32 -18.49 52.14
C GLY A 257 -49.95 -19.17 52.16
N ALA A 258 -49.54 -19.53 53.37
CA ALA A 258 -48.70 -20.68 53.73
C ALA A 258 -47.17 -20.59 53.57
N LEU A 259 -46.59 -20.34 54.73
CA LEU A 259 -45.26 -20.69 55.22
C LEU A 259 -45.03 -22.21 55.12
N ILE A 260 -44.03 -22.65 54.33
CA ILE A 260 -43.40 -23.98 54.46
C ILE A 260 -41.88 -23.81 54.32
N LEU A 261 -41.20 -23.89 55.47
CA LEU A 261 -39.81 -24.31 55.58
C LEU A 261 -39.76 -25.82 55.34
N LEU A 262 -39.12 -26.25 54.25
CA LEU A 262 -38.64 -27.62 54.09
C LEU A 262 -37.22 -27.60 53.53
N LEU A 263 -36.29 -27.84 54.46
CA LEU A 263 -34.95 -28.32 54.20
C LEU A 263 -35.03 -29.70 53.52
N ILE A 264 -34.83 -29.72 52.21
CA ILE A 264 -34.35 -30.88 51.45
C ILE A 264 -33.38 -30.25 50.43
N GLY A 265 -32.07 -30.34 50.62
CA GLY A 265 -31.37 -31.62 50.58
C GLY A 265 -31.30 -32.16 49.15
N ALA A 266 -31.15 -31.30 48.15
CA ALA A 266 -30.72 -31.68 46.81
C ALA A 266 -29.61 -30.71 46.42
N GLY A 267 -28.39 -31.23 46.30
CA GLY A 267 -27.28 -30.50 45.73
C GLY A 267 -27.63 -30.09 44.32
N VAL A 268 -28.14 -28.87 44.16
CA VAL A 268 -27.78 -28.07 43.00
C VAL A 268 -26.31 -27.79 43.20
N ALA A 269 -25.47 -28.61 42.57
CA ALA A 269 -24.17 -28.17 42.17
C ALA A 269 -24.42 -26.82 41.48
N GLY A 270 -24.15 -25.73 42.20
CA GLY A 270 -23.92 -24.46 41.57
C GLY A 270 -22.71 -24.73 40.70
N TRP A 271 -22.95 -24.99 39.42
CA TRP A 271 -21.97 -24.72 38.40
C TRP A 271 -21.80 -23.22 38.48
N GLN A 272 -20.92 -22.81 39.39
CA GLN A 272 -20.30 -21.52 39.35
C GLN A 272 -19.52 -21.59 38.04
N TYR A 273 -20.17 -21.15 36.94
CA TYR A 273 -19.51 -20.87 35.68
C TYR A 273 -18.45 -19.86 36.07
N GLN A 274 -17.25 -20.39 36.29
CA GLN A 274 -16.06 -19.61 36.41
C GLN A 274 -15.87 -19.13 34.98
N GLU A 275 -16.40 -17.94 34.68
CA GLU A 275 -16.07 -17.22 33.46
C GLU A 275 -14.54 -17.06 33.50
N THR A 276 -13.84 -17.99 32.85
CA THR A 276 -12.45 -17.83 32.49
C THR A 276 -12.47 -16.83 31.34
N THR A 277 -12.78 -15.57 31.65
CA THR A 277 -12.57 -14.49 30.70
C THR A 277 -11.08 -14.47 30.42
N LEU A 278 -10.70 -14.74 29.16
CA LEU A 278 -9.32 -14.56 28.71
C LEU A 278 -8.79 -13.22 29.21
N PRO A 279 -7.51 -13.12 29.60
CA PRO A 279 -6.95 -11.83 29.93
C PRO A 279 -7.06 -10.93 28.69
N ALA A 280 -7.53 -9.71 28.91
CA ALA A 280 -7.76 -8.76 27.84
C ALA A 280 -6.47 -8.54 27.03
N PRO A 281 -6.57 -8.49 25.69
CA PRO A 281 -5.42 -8.22 24.83
C PRO A 281 -4.90 -6.79 25.06
N SER A 282 -3.62 -6.59 24.77
CA SER A 282 -3.03 -5.25 24.66
C SER A 282 -2.75 -4.91 23.21
N LEU A 283 -2.96 -3.64 22.84
CA LEU A 283 -2.49 -3.11 21.57
C LEU A 283 -1.10 -2.52 21.78
N VAL A 284 -0.13 -2.94 20.98
CA VAL A 284 1.18 -2.30 20.92
C VAL A 284 1.24 -1.49 19.64
N VAL A 285 1.24 -0.18 19.79
CA VAL A 285 1.37 0.75 18.67
C VAL A 285 2.81 1.18 18.52
N GLU A 286 3.33 1.02 17.32
CA GLU A 286 4.63 1.54 16.96
C GLU A 286 4.44 2.91 16.30
N MET A 287 5.05 3.94 16.88
CA MET A 287 4.95 5.30 16.39
C MET A 287 6.31 5.87 15.99
N GLY A 288 6.36 6.53 14.85
CA GLY A 288 7.51 7.30 14.39
C GLY A 288 7.73 8.56 15.22
N PRO A 289 8.95 9.14 15.22
CA PRO A 289 9.24 10.41 15.90
C PRO A 289 8.46 11.59 15.31
N THR A 290 8.15 11.52 14.01
CA THR A 290 7.40 12.52 13.23
C THR A 290 6.45 11.80 12.25
N TYR A 291 5.66 12.57 11.49
CA TYR A 291 4.73 12.03 10.50
C TYR A 291 5.45 11.27 9.38
N GLY A 292 5.01 10.06 9.07
CA GLY A 292 5.55 9.25 7.95
C GLY A 292 6.92 8.61 8.19
N GLU A 293 7.63 8.95 9.27
CA GLU A 293 8.94 8.37 9.60
C GLU A 293 8.80 7.03 10.34
N CYS A 294 8.66 5.94 9.58
CA CYS A 294 8.54 4.58 10.11
C CYS A 294 9.85 3.78 10.07
N ASN A 295 10.98 4.43 10.35
CA ASN A 295 12.28 3.78 10.43
C ASN A 295 12.46 3.09 11.79
N GLN A 296 12.75 1.78 11.77
CA GLN A 296 12.90 0.92 12.96
C GLN A 296 13.85 1.48 14.04
N LYS A 297 14.81 2.34 13.66
CA LYS A 297 15.82 2.90 14.57
C LYS A 297 15.27 3.92 15.59
N TYR A 298 14.13 4.55 15.31
CA TYR A 298 13.58 5.64 16.15
C TYR A 298 12.12 5.43 16.54
N MET A 299 11.65 4.18 16.50
CA MET A 299 10.28 3.83 16.84
C MET A 299 10.04 3.86 18.35
N ILE A 300 8.92 4.47 18.74
CA ILE A 300 8.39 4.40 20.10
C ILE A 300 7.28 3.35 20.09
N GLU A 301 7.48 2.28 20.85
CA GLU A 301 6.41 1.34 21.18
C GLU A 301 5.62 1.88 22.37
N GLN A 302 4.29 1.94 22.21
CA GLN A 302 3.38 2.23 23.30
C GLN A 302 2.38 1.09 23.45
N VAL A 303 2.28 0.57 24.66
CA VAL A 303 1.28 -0.43 25.04
C VAL A 303 0.01 0.28 25.46
N LEU A 304 -1.11 -0.09 24.85
CA LEU A 304 -2.45 0.38 25.14
C LEU A 304 -3.26 -0.78 25.71
N VAL A 305 -3.95 -0.51 26.80
CA VAL A 305 -4.80 -1.47 27.49
C VAL A 305 -6.25 -1.07 27.27
N ALA A 306 -7.10 -2.04 26.97
CA ALA A 306 -8.52 -1.79 26.82
C ALA A 306 -9.17 -1.50 28.17
N GLU A 307 -10.00 -0.46 28.23
CA GLU A 307 -10.89 -0.19 29.36
C GLU A 307 -12.33 -0.48 28.92
N ASN A 308 -13.00 -1.40 29.60
CA ASN A 308 -14.36 -1.85 29.26
C ASN A 308 -14.52 -2.25 27.77
N GLY A 309 -13.53 -2.94 27.21
CA GLY A 309 -13.55 -3.38 25.82
C GLY A 309 -13.25 -2.28 24.79
N ASN A 310 -12.81 -1.09 25.19
CA ASN A 310 -12.39 -0.04 24.26
C ASN A 310 -10.92 0.33 24.47
N PHE A 311 -10.16 0.33 23.38
CA PHE A 311 -8.79 0.82 23.37
C PHE A 311 -8.76 2.34 23.20
N PRO A 312 -7.75 3.02 23.79
CA PRO A 312 -7.48 4.43 23.49
C PRO A 312 -7.37 4.70 21.99
N ASP A 313 -7.86 5.87 21.58
CA ASP A 313 -7.73 6.37 20.22
C ASP A 313 -6.26 6.53 19.83
N VAL A 314 -5.93 6.18 18.59
CA VAL A 314 -4.55 6.27 18.07
C VAL A 314 -4.54 7.15 16.83
N SER A 315 -3.70 8.19 16.85
CA SER A 315 -3.52 9.08 15.70
C SER A 315 -2.81 8.36 14.56
N LEU A 316 -3.39 8.43 13.36
CA LEU A 316 -2.84 7.84 12.13
C LEU A 316 -1.55 8.52 11.67
N ASN A 317 -1.30 9.74 12.12
CA ASN A 317 -0.24 10.61 11.63
C ASN A 317 1.16 10.02 11.87
N ARG A 318 1.37 9.42 13.04
CA ARG A 318 2.68 8.87 13.43
C ARG A 318 2.68 7.36 13.52
N LEU A 319 1.55 6.71 13.24
CA LEU A 319 1.37 5.27 13.42
C LEU A 319 2.08 4.48 12.31
N CYS A 320 2.93 3.54 12.68
CA CYS A 320 3.70 2.74 11.73
C CYS A 320 3.31 1.27 11.75
N ALA A 321 2.94 0.75 12.92
CA ALA A 321 2.37 -0.58 13.05
C ALA A 321 1.44 -0.66 14.25
N ILE A 322 0.50 -1.61 14.19
CA ILE A 322 -0.28 -2.04 15.35
C ILE A 322 -0.09 -3.54 15.49
N TRP A 323 0.30 -3.94 16.68
CA TRP A 323 0.38 -5.32 17.11
C TRP A 323 -0.66 -5.56 18.19
N ILE A 324 -1.17 -6.78 18.25
CA ILE A 324 -2.03 -7.24 19.34
C ILE A 324 -1.27 -8.35 20.06
N GLU A 325 -1.10 -8.14 21.37
CA GLU A 325 -0.52 -9.12 22.28
C GLU A 325 -1.66 -9.79 23.05
N THR A 326 -1.66 -11.11 23.09
CA THR A 326 -2.73 -11.93 23.66
C THR A 326 -2.17 -13.00 24.60
N SER A 327 -3.04 -13.61 25.41
CA SER A 327 -2.68 -14.88 26.09
C SER A 327 -2.27 -15.95 25.06
N PRO A 328 -1.35 -16.87 25.41
CA PRO A 328 -1.05 -18.05 24.60
C PRO A 328 -2.25 -18.97 24.34
N GLU A 329 -3.33 -18.82 25.11
CA GLU A 329 -4.58 -19.59 24.98
C GLU A 329 -5.47 -19.07 23.83
N VAL A 330 -5.17 -17.90 23.26
CA VAL A 330 -5.91 -17.34 22.12
C VAL A 330 -5.58 -18.09 20.84
N GLY A 331 -6.59 -18.70 20.23
CA GLY A 331 -6.48 -19.43 18.97
C GLY A 331 -6.68 -18.56 17.73
N SER A 332 -7.38 -17.43 17.84
CA SER A 332 -7.63 -16.53 16.71
C SER A 332 -7.93 -15.10 17.12
N VAL A 333 -7.45 -14.15 16.31
CA VAL A 333 -7.81 -12.74 16.36
C VAL A 333 -8.26 -12.31 14.96
N VAL A 334 -9.42 -11.67 14.86
CA VAL A 334 -10.00 -11.23 13.59
C VAL A 334 -10.44 -9.78 13.69
N GLY A 335 -10.16 -8.99 12.66
CA GLY A 335 -10.58 -7.60 12.60
C GLY A 335 -11.89 -7.42 11.82
N VAL A 336 -12.74 -6.54 12.31
CA VAL A 336 -13.95 -6.06 11.62
C VAL A 336 -13.82 -4.54 11.47
N SER A 337 -13.97 -4.02 10.26
CA SER A 337 -14.18 -2.58 10.08
C SER A 337 -15.62 -2.26 10.42
N LEU A 338 -15.83 -1.43 11.45
CA LEU A 338 -17.18 -1.06 11.89
C LEU A 338 -17.86 -0.09 10.92
N ASP A 339 -17.08 0.59 10.08
CA ASP A 339 -17.57 1.55 9.10
C ASP A 339 -18.21 0.89 7.87
N ASN A 340 -17.84 -0.36 7.56
CA ASN A 340 -18.33 -1.04 6.35
C ASN A 340 -18.57 -2.56 6.50
N GLY A 341 -18.40 -3.12 7.70
CA GLY A 341 -18.61 -4.54 7.98
C GLY A 341 -17.57 -5.49 7.38
N THR A 342 -16.48 -4.98 6.82
CA THR A 342 -15.46 -5.83 6.21
C THR A 342 -14.69 -6.59 7.30
N LEU A 343 -14.71 -7.92 7.23
CA LEU A 343 -13.76 -8.77 7.94
C LEU A 343 -12.40 -8.73 7.26
N PHE A 344 -11.34 -8.56 8.05
CA PHE A 344 -9.97 -8.67 7.57
C PHE A 344 -9.16 -9.59 8.49
N PRO A 345 -8.30 -10.46 7.90
CA PRO A 345 -7.48 -11.36 8.69
C PRO A 345 -6.40 -10.57 9.43
N ILE A 346 -6.18 -10.92 10.69
CA ILE A 346 -5.04 -10.44 11.47
C ILE A 346 -4.03 -11.56 11.50
N GLN A 347 -2.82 -11.27 11.04
CA GLN A 347 -1.81 -12.30 10.80
C GLN A 347 -0.95 -12.49 12.05
N PHE A 348 -0.89 -13.71 12.57
CA PHE A 348 0.07 -14.03 13.63
C PHE A 348 1.49 -14.09 13.06
N SER A 349 2.41 -13.32 13.65
CA SER A 349 3.80 -13.24 13.25
C SER A 349 4.71 -13.39 14.46
N ILE A 350 5.44 -14.51 14.51
CA ILE A 350 6.41 -14.88 15.57
C ILE A 350 5.76 -15.03 16.96
N ASP A 351 5.33 -13.94 17.57
CA ASP A 351 4.79 -13.85 18.94
C ASP A 351 3.63 -12.83 19.09
N ARG A 352 3.34 -12.03 18.07
CA ARG A 352 2.28 -11.00 18.10
C ARG A 352 1.39 -11.07 16.86
N TRP A 353 0.14 -10.67 17.00
CA TRP A 353 -0.79 -10.54 15.88
C TRP A 353 -0.59 -9.18 15.22
N ARG A 354 -0.41 -9.13 13.90
CA ARG A 354 -0.21 -7.88 13.15
C ARG A 354 -1.50 -7.43 12.49
N MET A 355 -1.95 -6.22 12.83
CA MET A 355 -3.03 -5.56 12.13
C MET A 355 -2.48 -4.75 10.96
N SER A 356 -3.01 -4.95 9.76
CA SER A 356 -2.67 -4.10 8.62
C SER A 356 -3.25 -2.70 8.82
N LEU A 357 -2.42 -1.69 8.57
CA LEU A 357 -2.90 -0.31 8.59
C LEU A 357 -3.73 0.00 7.34
N PRO A 358 -4.67 0.96 7.42
CA PRO A 358 -5.47 1.35 6.27
C PRO A 358 -4.58 1.94 5.17
N SER A 359 -4.82 1.54 3.91
CA SER A 359 -4.12 2.09 2.74
C SER A 359 -4.38 3.60 2.58
N GLN A 360 -5.56 4.07 2.98
CA GLN A 360 -5.93 5.48 3.00
C GLN A 360 -6.07 5.99 4.44
N ARG A 361 -5.18 6.91 4.84
CA ARG A 361 -5.10 7.45 6.21
C ARG A 361 -5.71 8.84 6.39
N PHE A 362 -6.52 9.30 5.43
CA PHE A 362 -7.11 10.64 5.42
C PHE A 362 -8.47 10.73 6.12
N HIS A 363 -8.92 9.65 6.74
CA HIS A 363 -10.17 9.58 7.50
C HIS A 363 -9.98 8.73 8.75
N SER A 364 -10.66 9.10 9.82
CA SER A 364 -10.76 8.27 11.01
C SER A 364 -11.52 7.00 10.69
N ARG A 365 -11.12 5.88 11.29
CA ARG A 365 -11.73 4.57 11.05
C ARG A 365 -11.94 3.83 12.36
N LYS A 366 -13.05 3.12 12.46
CA LYS A 366 -13.41 2.33 13.64
C LYS A 366 -13.32 0.85 13.36
N TYR A 367 -12.76 0.13 14.32
CA TYR A 367 -12.52 -1.30 14.23
C TYR A 367 -13.03 -2.01 15.46
N ALA A 368 -13.44 -3.25 15.27
CA ALA A 368 -13.57 -4.24 16.32
C ALA A 368 -12.57 -5.38 16.10
N LEU A 369 -12.00 -5.87 17.20
CA LEU A 369 -11.15 -7.04 17.27
C LEU A 369 -11.96 -8.12 17.96
N LEU A 370 -12.16 -9.23 17.25
CA LEU A 370 -12.81 -10.42 17.76
C LEU A 370 -11.70 -11.37 18.21
N VAL A 371 -11.66 -11.67 19.51
CA VAL A 371 -10.64 -12.53 20.12
C VAL A 371 -11.31 -13.81 20.59
N SER A 372 -10.73 -14.96 20.22
CA SER A 372 -11.29 -16.27 20.58
C SER A 372 -10.20 -17.24 21.00
N GLU A 373 -10.50 -18.09 21.99
CA GLU A 373 -9.69 -19.27 22.32
C GLU A 373 -9.68 -20.30 21.17
N GLN A 374 -10.73 -20.29 20.35
CA GLN A 374 -10.92 -21.25 19.27
C GLN A 374 -10.20 -20.78 18.01
N VAL A 375 -9.63 -21.73 17.26
CA VAL A 375 -9.13 -21.46 15.91
C VAL A 375 -10.33 -21.33 14.96
N LEU A 376 -10.57 -20.12 14.46
CA LEU A 376 -11.69 -19.83 13.56
C LEU A 376 -11.36 -20.33 12.15
N THR A 377 -12.07 -21.37 11.70
CA THR A 377 -11.89 -21.92 10.35
C THR A 377 -12.47 -21.01 9.26
N ASP A 378 -11.96 -21.13 8.03
CA ASP A 378 -12.46 -20.36 6.87
C ASP A 378 -13.97 -20.49 6.68
N SER A 379 -14.55 -21.65 6.98
CA SER A 379 -16.01 -21.87 6.90
C SER A 379 -16.78 -20.96 7.86
N VAL A 380 -16.28 -20.83 9.10
CA VAL A 380 -16.87 -19.97 10.14
C VAL A 380 -16.70 -18.49 9.76
N LEU A 381 -15.50 -18.11 9.31
CA LEU A 381 -15.19 -16.74 8.89
C LEU A 381 -16.02 -16.31 7.68
N ASN A 382 -16.20 -17.17 6.68
CA ASN A 382 -17.03 -16.87 5.52
C ASN A 382 -18.52 -16.71 5.89
N LYS A 383 -19.00 -17.50 6.86
CA LYS A 383 -20.36 -17.38 7.36
C LYS A 383 -20.56 -16.07 8.12
N LEU A 384 -19.59 -15.70 8.96
CA LEU A 384 -19.59 -14.42 9.68
C LEU A 384 -19.54 -13.24 8.69
N LYS A 385 -18.72 -13.34 7.64
CA LYS A 385 -18.62 -12.35 6.56
C LYS A 385 -19.96 -12.10 5.87
N SER A 386 -20.62 -13.17 5.44
CA SER A 386 -21.93 -13.07 4.79
C SER A 386 -22.98 -12.42 5.71
N GLN A 387 -22.95 -12.73 7.01
CA GLN A 387 -23.87 -12.12 7.97
C GLN A 387 -23.58 -10.65 8.23
N LEU A 388 -22.31 -10.24 8.24
CA LEU A 388 -21.88 -8.86 8.34
C LEU A 388 -22.29 -8.03 7.13
N GLU A 389 -22.11 -8.57 5.93
CA GLU A 389 -22.55 -7.94 4.68
C GLU A 389 -24.09 -7.77 4.66
N ASP A 390 -24.83 -8.80 5.07
CA ASP A 390 -26.29 -8.75 5.19
C ASP A 390 -26.77 -7.72 6.22
N GLU A 391 -26.06 -7.58 7.34
CA GLU A 391 -26.43 -6.60 8.36
C GLU A 391 -26.09 -5.18 7.94
N PHE A 392 -24.88 -4.93 7.43
CA PHE A 392 -24.48 -3.61 6.96
C PHE A 392 -25.45 -3.11 5.87
N ASN A 393 -25.90 -3.98 4.98
CA ASN A 393 -26.91 -3.66 3.97
C ASN A 393 -28.31 -3.38 4.56
N ARG A 394 -28.66 -3.96 5.71
CA ARG A 394 -29.91 -3.68 6.42
C ARG A 394 -29.85 -2.41 7.26
N ASP A 395 -28.71 -2.15 7.90
CA ASP A 395 -28.48 -1.04 8.84
C ASP A 395 -28.10 0.26 8.14
N ASN A 396 -27.60 0.22 6.89
CA ASN A 396 -27.46 1.39 6.00
C ASN A 396 -28.79 2.14 5.75
N ALA A 397 -29.92 1.60 6.20
CA ALA A 397 -31.19 2.31 6.24
C ALA A 397 -31.30 3.29 7.43
N GLN A 398 -30.41 3.24 8.43
CA GLN A 398 -30.58 3.98 9.69
C GLN A 398 -29.30 4.42 10.44
N ASN A 399 -28.13 3.75 10.29
CA ASN A 399 -26.86 4.14 10.92
C ASN A 399 -25.65 3.79 10.03
N ASP A 400 -24.67 4.70 9.96
CA ASP A 400 -23.45 4.56 9.15
C ASP A 400 -22.34 3.69 9.80
N THR A 401 -22.61 3.02 10.93
CA THR A 401 -21.63 2.17 11.65
C THR A 401 -22.29 0.97 12.31
N ILE A 402 -21.58 -0.16 12.33
CA ILE A 402 -22.01 -1.40 13.00
C ILE A 402 -21.85 -1.29 14.52
N ASP A 403 -22.89 -1.68 15.27
CA ASP A 403 -22.85 -1.76 16.74
C ASP A 403 -21.99 -2.96 17.21
N PRO A 404 -20.94 -2.74 18.03
CA PRO A 404 -20.15 -3.82 18.60
C PRO A 404 -20.96 -4.87 19.38
N ALA A 405 -22.05 -4.49 20.04
CA ALA A 405 -22.90 -5.43 20.78
C ALA A 405 -23.60 -6.44 19.85
N TRP A 406 -23.84 -6.04 18.60
CA TRP A 406 -24.38 -6.94 17.58
C TRP A 406 -23.37 -8.03 17.19
N LEU A 407 -22.07 -7.72 17.17
CA LEU A 407 -21.01 -8.67 16.84
C LEU A 407 -20.97 -9.84 17.84
N GLU A 408 -21.10 -9.53 19.13
CA GLU A 408 -21.18 -10.53 20.20
C GLU A 408 -22.40 -11.45 20.00
N MET A 409 -23.57 -10.88 19.73
CA MET A 409 -24.80 -11.64 19.49
C MET A 409 -24.67 -12.58 18.29
N VAL A 410 -24.05 -12.13 17.19
CA VAL A 410 -23.85 -12.93 15.98
C VAL A 410 -22.86 -14.06 16.22
N ALA A 411 -21.79 -13.80 16.93
CA ALA A 411 -20.81 -14.82 17.28
C ALA A 411 -21.43 -15.91 18.16
N GLN A 412 -22.18 -15.51 19.21
CA GLN A 412 -22.94 -16.43 20.06
C GLN A 412 -23.93 -17.29 19.25
N LYS A 413 -24.65 -16.68 18.28
CA LYS A 413 -25.56 -17.42 17.38
C LYS A 413 -24.85 -18.47 16.53
N ASN A 414 -23.57 -18.27 16.23
CA ASN A 414 -22.74 -19.23 15.52
C ASN A 414 -21.97 -20.17 16.46
N SER A 415 -22.30 -20.17 17.77
CA SER A 415 -21.60 -20.92 18.82
C SER A 415 -20.11 -20.61 18.90
N ILE A 416 -19.73 -19.38 18.54
CA ILE A 416 -18.36 -18.88 18.63
C ILE A 416 -18.28 -18.09 19.93
N ASP A 417 -17.38 -18.51 20.81
CA ASP A 417 -17.03 -17.75 22.01
C ASP A 417 -16.01 -16.68 21.62
N ILE A 418 -16.41 -15.42 21.65
CA ILE A 418 -15.56 -14.28 21.31
C ILE A 418 -15.69 -13.19 22.36
N ASP A 419 -14.56 -12.54 22.61
CA ASP A 419 -14.52 -11.23 23.25
C ASP A 419 -14.37 -10.16 22.17
N VAL A 420 -15.12 -9.06 22.29
CA VAL A 420 -15.09 -7.95 21.34
C VAL A 420 -14.39 -6.75 21.96
N TYR A 421 -13.34 -6.27 21.28
CA TYR A 421 -12.62 -5.06 21.67
C TYR A 421 -12.71 -4.03 20.55
N THR A 422 -12.98 -2.78 20.88
CA THR A 422 -13.10 -1.68 19.91
C THR A 422 -11.87 -0.80 19.92
N HIS A 423 -11.55 -0.24 18.77
CA HIS A 423 -10.43 0.66 18.59
C HIS A 423 -10.72 1.67 17.49
N GLN A 424 -10.30 2.91 17.69
CA GLN A 424 -10.43 3.97 16.70
C GLN A 424 -9.06 4.50 16.28
N LEU A 425 -8.85 4.51 14.96
CA LEU A 425 -7.76 5.23 14.33
C LEU A 425 -8.26 6.63 13.96
N VAL A 426 -7.60 7.66 14.47
CA VAL A 426 -8.02 9.05 14.29
C VAL A 426 -7.15 9.71 13.23
N TYR A 427 -7.78 10.28 12.21
CA TYR A 427 -7.12 11.20 11.30
C TYR A 427 -7.16 12.61 11.90
N GLU A 428 -5.99 13.20 12.12
CA GLU A 428 -5.86 14.59 12.56
C GLU A 428 -5.35 15.42 11.39
N LYS A 429 -6.17 16.37 10.94
CA LYS A 429 -5.81 17.29 9.86
C LYS A 429 -4.63 18.16 10.31
N MET A 430 -3.45 17.92 9.71
CA MET A 430 -2.24 18.66 10.04
C MET A 430 -2.35 20.15 9.67
N SER A 431 -1.88 21.01 10.56
CA SER A 431 -1.72 22.43 10.33
C SER A 431 -0.33 22.70 9.75
N SER A 432 -0.14 23.80 9.01
CA SER A 432 1.14 24.19 8.41
C SER A 432 2.27 24.46 9.42
N ARG A 433 2.00 24.31 10.73
CA ARG A 433 2.96 24.45 11.84
C ARG A 433 3.48 23.10 12.36
N ASP A 434 2.89 22.00 11.89
CA ASP A 434 3.21 20.63 12.33
C ASP A 434 4.17 19.91 11.35
N PHE A 435 4.69 20.65 10.36
CA PHE A 435 5.67 20.22 9.36
C PHE A 435 7.06 20.77 9.66
#